data_AF-A0A3B9K4Z9-F1
#
_entry.id   AF-A0A3B9K4Z9-F1
#
_cell.length_a   1.000
_cell.length_b   1.000
_cell.length_c   1.000
_cell.angle_alpha   90.00
_cell.angle_beta   90.00
_cell.angle_gamma   90.00
#
_symmetry.space_group_name_H-M   'P 1'
#
loop_
_entity.id
_entity.type
_entity.pdbx_description
1 polymer ?
#
loop_
_entity_poly.entity_id
_entity_poly.type
_entity_poly.pdbx_seq_one_letter_code
_entity_poly.pdbx_strand_id
1 'polypeptide(L)'
;MEYMLCYPGTDNMTREKNDKVHNILARMSEKYKLKIVPEPMKNTAFRGGDFCRKFRIYKKLREREGNGEAYLDREEEEMLLSVCRDEEEKQIMKNCVYAYQYSSGLVLKAFREKDRKR
;
A
#
# COMPACT_ATOMS: atom_id res chain seq x y z
N MET A 1 5.01 8.32 -15.43
CA MET A 1 5.90 7.85 -14.35
C MET A 1 5.22 6.69 -13.67
N GLU A 2 5.94 5.59 -13.50
CA GLU A 2 5.44 4.40 -12.81
C GLU A 2 5.43 4.64 -11.31
N TYR A 3 4.37 4.18 -10.64
CA TYR A 3 4.26 4.26 -9.19
C TYR A 3 3.35 3.17 -8.65
N MET A 4 3.60 2.79 -7.40
CA MET A 4 2.70 1.96 -6.62
C MET A 4 1.76 2.86 -5.81
N LEU A 5 0.48 2.53 -5.79
CA LEU A 5 -0.52 3.12 -4.92
C LEU A 5 -0.70 2.25 -3.67
N CYS A 6 -0.79 2.89 -2.52
CA CYS A 6 -1.23 2.27 -1.28
C CYS A 6 -2.54 2.96 -0.83
N TYR A 7 -3.58 2.15 -0.69
CA TYR A 7 -4.88 2.53 -0.16
C TYR A 7 -5.06 1.89 1.21
N PRO A 8 -5.14 2.68 2.29
CA PRO A 8 -5.54 2.16 3.59
C PRO A 8 -6.89 1.45 3.44
N GLY A 9 -6.97 0.17 3.83
CA GLY A 9 -8.19 -0.65 3.66
C GLY A 9 -9.41 -0.01 4.33
N THR A 10 -10.60 -0.18 3.77
CA THR A 10 -11.83 0.45 4.28
C THR A 10 -12.38 -0.16 5.56
N ASP A 11 -12.12 -1.45 5.78
CA ASP A 11 -12.71 -2.18 6.91
C ASP A 11 -12.08 -1.74 8.24
N ASN A 12 -12.90 -1.15 9.11
CA ASN A 12 -12.52 -0.67 10.44
C ASN A 12 -11.38 0.37 10.43
N MET A 13 -11.28 1.19 9.37
CA MET A 13 -10.29 2.27 9.27
C MET A 13 -10.67 3.46 10.16
N THR A 14 -9.80 3.76 11.13
CA THR A 14 -9.93 4.92 12.00
C THR A 14 -8.90 5.98 11.59
N ARG A 15 -9.08 7.21 12.10
CA ARG A 15 -8.08 8.28 11.92
C ARG A 15 -6.69 7.85 12.41
N GLU A 16 -6.65 7.20 13.58
CA GLU A 16 -5.40 6.68 14.15
C GLU A 16 -4.71 5.66 13.23
N LYS A 17 -5.47 4.73 12.65
CA LYS A 17 -4.89 3.76 11.69
C LYS A 17 -4.38 4.44 10.43
N ASN A 18 -5.07 5.48 9.93
CA ASN A 18 -4.57 6.26 8.79
C ASN A 18 -3.26 6.98 9.12
N ASP A 19 -3.16 7.59 10.30
CA ASP A 19 -1.95 8.24 10.79
C ASP A 19 -0.82 7.22 10.98
N LYS A 20 -1.11 6.00 11.47
CA LYS A 20 -0.14 4.89 11.51
C LYS A 20 0.39 4.54 10.12
N VAL A 21 -0.48 4.38 9.11
CA VAL A 21 -0.05 4.14 7.71
C VAL A 21 0.86 5.28 7.23
N HIS A 22 0.48 6.53 7.49
CA HIS A 22 1.30 7.70 7.14
C HIS A 22 2.70 7.62 7.75
N ASN A 23 2.79 7.31 9.05
CA ASN A 23 4.04 7.19 9.78
C ASN A 23 4.90 6.00 9.32
N ILE A 24 4.28 4.88 8.95
CA ILE A 24 4.98 3.72 8.38
C ILE A 24 5.59 4.10 7.02
N LEU A 25 4.80 4.73 6.16
CA LEU A 25 5.28 5.16 4.84
C LEU A 25 6.33 6.27 4.93
N ALA A 26 6.24 7.19 5.89
CA ALA A 26 7.29 8.17 6.15
C ALA A 26 8.64 7.50 6.47
N ARG A 27 8.64 6.49 7.35
CA ARG A 27 9.84 5.67 7.62
C ARG A 27 10.34 4.94 6.39
N MET A 28 9.43 4.44 5.54
CA MET A 28 9.79 3.81 4.27
C MET A 28 10.47 4.79 3.31
N SER A 29 9.95 6.02 3.21
CA SER A 29 10.56 7.09 2.43
C SER A 29 11.97 7.40 2.91
N GLU A 30 12.17 7.50 4.23
CA GLU A 30 13.49 7.78 4.82
C GLU A 30 14.51 6.65 4.63
N LYS A 31 14.08 5.40 4.85
CA LYS A 31 14.92 4.20 4.79
C LYS A 31 15.33 3.86 3.35
N TYR A 32 14.38 3.89 2.42
CA TYR A 32 14.59 3.48 1.03
C TYR A 32 14.79 4.65 0.06
N LYS A 33 14.81 5.90 0.57
CA LYS A 33 14.92 7.14 -0.22
C LYS A 33 13.88 7.22 -1.34
N LEU A 34 12.69 6.68 -1.08
CA LEU A 34 11.56 6.68 -2.02
C LEU A 34 10.76 7.97 -1.88
N LYS A 35 10.34 8.56 -3.00
CA LYS A 35 9.40 9.67 -2.99
C LYS A 35 8.00 9.12 -2.75
N ILE A 36 7.38 9.49 -1.64
CA ILE A 36 6.01 9.09 -1.29
C ILE A 36 5.16 10.34 -1.15
N VAL A 37 4.07 10.41 -1.92
CA VAL A 37 3.17 11.56 -1.95
C VAL A 37 1.80 11.14 -1.43
N PRO A 38 1.34 11.66 -0.29
CA PRO A 38 -0.03 11.46 0.18
C PRO A 38 -1.00 12.31 -0.66
N GLU A 39 -2.15 11.75 -0.99
CA GLU A 39 -3.22 12.42 -1.73
C GLU A 39 -4.57 12.18 -1.07
N PRO A 40 -5.44 13.20 -1.01
CA PRO A 40 -6.81 13.00 -0.52
C PRO A 40 -7.56 12.04 -1.44
N MET A 41 -8.31 11.11 -0.85
CA MET A 41 -9.20 10.25 -1.63
C MET A 41 -10.46 11.03 -1.99
N LYS A 42 -10.61 11.41 -3.26
CA LYS A 42 -11.76 12.18 -3.78
C LYS A 42 -12.98 11.31 -4.12
N ASN A 43 -12.99 10.04 -3.75
CA ASN A 43 -13.99 9.11 -4.26
C ASN A 43 -15.23 9.11 -3.37
N THR A 44 -16.37 9.54 -3.93
CA THR A 44 -17.69 9.55 -3.28
C THR A 44 -18.17 8.16 -2.85
N ALA A 45 -17.58 7.09 -3.40
CA ALA A 45 -17.84 5.71 -3.01
C ALA A 45 -17.08 5.25 -1.74
N PHE A 46 -16.05 6.00 -1.32
CA PHE A 46 -15.24 5.66 -0.15
C PHE A 46 -15.89 6.25 1.10
N ARG A 47 -16.43 5.41 2.00
CA ARG A 47 -17.02 5.86 3.27
C ARG A 47 -16.00 6.28 4.33
N GLY A 48 -14.71 6.24 4.02
CA GLY A 48 -13.68 6.81 4.89
C GLY A 48 -13.69 8.32 4.72
N GLY A 49 -14.03 9.05 5.78
CA GLY A 49 -14.15 10.51 5.75
C GLY A 49 -12.86 11.24 5.33
N ASP A 50 -12.90 12.57 5.34
CA ASP A 50 -11.86 13.48 4.79
C ASP A 50 -10.42 13.24 5.28
N PHE A 51 -10.25 12.46 6.35
CA PHE A 51 -8.95 12.05 6.88
C PHE A 51 -8.26 10.97 6.03
N CYS A 52 -9.00 10.24 5.19
CA CYS A 52 -8.46 9.12 4.45
C CYS A 52 -7.63 9.55 3.23
N ARG A 53 -6.34 9.23 3.26
CA ARG A 53 -5.38 9.52 2.19
C ARG A 53 -4.94 8.24 1.49
N LYS A 54 -4.78 8.31 0.17
CA LYS A 54 -4.03 7.33 -0.63
C LYS A 54 -2.60 7.80 -0.79
N PHE A 55 -1.67 6.89 -1.03
CA PHE A 55 -0.25 7.22 -1.11
C PHE A 55 0.32 6.76 -2.45
N ARG A 56 0.94 7.69 -3.19
CA ARG A 56 1.74 7.37 -4.38
C ARG A 56 3.18 7.16 -3.98
N ILE A 57 3.66 5.94 -4.17
CA ILE A 57 5.02 5.52 -3.88
C ILE A 57 5.75 5.43 -5.23
N TYR A 58 6.57 6.42 -5.53
CA TYR A 58 7.35 6.46 -6.75
C TYR A 58 8.53 5.50 -6.62
N LYS A 59 8.48 4.42 -7.39
CA LYS A 59 9.53 3.42 -7.51
C LYS A 59 9.48 2.81 -8.91
N LYS A 60 10.58 2.19 -9.33
CA LYS A 60 10.58 1.37 -10.54
C LYS A 60 9.67 0.17 -10.31
N LEU A 61 8.67 -0.02 -11.17
CA LEU A 61 7.82 -1.21 -11.14
C LEU A 61 8.50 -2.30 -11.96
N ARG A 62 8.34 -3.57 -11.55
CA ARG A 62 8.75 -4.69 -12.38
C ARG A 62 7.78 -4.84 -13.55
N GLU A 63 8.29 -5.34 -14.68
CA GLU A 63 7.47 -5.61 -15.85
C GLU A 63 6.38 -6.63 -15.50
N ARG A 64 5.24 -6.50 -16.17
CA ARG A 64 4.09 -7.38 -15.96
C ARG A 64 4.47 -8.79 -16.40
N GLU A 65 4.80 -9.68 -15.46
CA GLU A 65 4.85 -11.10 -15.75
C GLU A 65 3.46 -11.54 -16.24
N GLY A 66 3.41 -12.24 -17.38
CA GLY A 66 2.22 -12.39 -18.23
C GLY A 66 0.98 -13.00 -17.55
N ASN A 67 1.11 -13.53 -16.34
CA ASN A 67 0.03 -14.13 -15.58
C ASN A 67 -0.42 -13.23 -14.43
N GLY A 68 -1.03 -12.08 -14.77
CA GLY A 68 -1.92 -11.29 -13.90
C GLY A 68 -1.71 -11.42 -12.39
N GLU A 69 -0.49 -11.23 -11.90
CA GLU A 69 -0.20 -11.58 -10.51
C GLU A 69 -1.03 -10.67 -9.60
N ALA A 70 -1.86 -11.25 -8.75
CA ALA A 70 -2.67 -10.52 -7.77
C ALA A 70 -1.84 -10.06 -6.55
N TYR A 71 -0.54 -10.34 -6.54
CA TYR A 71 0.31 -10.21 -5.37
C TYR A 71 1.46 -9.21 -5.55
N LEU A 72 1.86 -8.62 -4.43
CA LEU A 72 3.09 -7.85 -4.32
C LEU A 72 4.31 -8.76 -4.56
N ASP A 73 5.38 -8.16 -5.08
CA ASP A 73 6.68 -8.81 -5.11
C ASP A 73 7.15 -9.12 -3.68
N ARG A 74 7.83 -10.24 -3.49
CA ARG A 74 8.36 -10.60 -2.16
C ARG A 74 9.27 -9.50 -1.58
N GLU A 75 10.09 -8.87 -2.42
CA GLU A 75 10.92 -7.74 -2.01
C GLU A 75 10.11 -6.53 -1.55
N GLU A 76 8.93 -6.30 -2.14
CA GLU A 76 8.03 -5.22 -1.73
C GLU A 76 7.32 -5.53 -0.43
N GLU A 77 6.88 -6.77 -0.24
CA GLU A 77 6.31 -7.22 1.03
C GLU A 77 7.32 -7.06 2.17
N GLU A 78 8.55 -7.53 1.95
CA GLU A 78 9.64 -7.39 2.92
C GLU A 78 9.96 -5.91 3.16
N MET A 79 10.00 -5.09 2.11
CA MET A 79 10.22 -3.64 2.23
C MET A 79 9.17 -2.97 3.12
N LEU A 80 7.88 -3.21 2.83
CA LEU A 80 6.74 -2.65 3.55
C LEU A 80 6.71 -3.11 5.02
N LEU A 81 6.98 -4.39 5.28
CA LEU A 81 6.96 -4.94 6.64
C LEU A 81 8.20 -4.57 7.45
N SER A 82 9.35 -4.33 6.80
CA SER A 82 10.62 -4.02 7.48
C SER A 82 10.67 -2.66 8.17
N VAL A 83 9.68 -1.80 7.90
CA VAL A 83 9.54 -0.46 8.51
C VAL A 83 8.49 -0.43 9.61
N CYS A 84 7.71 -1.51 9.76
CA CYS A 84 6.78 -1.70 10.87
C CYS A 84 7.53 -2.01 12.16
N ARG A 85 7.09 -1.45 13.28
CA ARG A 85 7.69 -1.63 14.62
C ARG A 85 7.09 -2.80 15.38
N ASP A 86 5.83 -3.11 15.14
CA ASP A 86 5.06 -4.12 15.86
C ASP A 86 4.13 -4.90 14.92
N GLU A 87 3.44 -5.91 15.45
CA GLU A 87 2.50 -6.72 14.68
C GLU A 87 1.22 -5.95 14.29
N GLU A 88 0.86 -4.89 15.02
CA GLU A 88 -0.30 -4.07 14.68
C GLU A 88 -0.04 -3.29 13.37
N GLU A 89 1.12 -2.63 13.28
CA GLU A 89 1.56 -1.93 12.08
C GLU A 89 1.69 -2.89 10.89
N LYS A 90 2.22 -4.10 11.10
CA LYS A 90 2.26 -5.13 10.05
C LYS A 90 0.87 -5.50 9.58
N GLN A 91 -0.08 -5.71 10.49
CA GLN A 91 -1.45 -6.06 10.11
C GLN A 91 -2.16 -4.91 9.38
N ILE A 92 -1.93 -3.67 9.81
CA ILE A 92 -2.44 -2.48 9.11
C ILE A 92 -1.92 -2.43 7.68
N MET A 93 -0.61 -2.63 7.48
CA MET A 93 -0.01 -2.61 6.13
C MET A 93 -0.47 -3.77 5.26
N LYS A 94 -0.66 -4.97 5.84
CA LYS A 94 -1.23 -6.13 5.11
C LYS A 94 -2.68 -5.91 4.68
N ASN A 95 -3.46 -5.18 5.48
CA ASN A 95 -4.85 -4.84 5.17
C ASN A 95 -4.98 -3.68 4.16
N CYS A 96 -3.88 -3.01 3.81
CA CYS A 96 -3.91 -2.01 2.75
C CYS A 96 -4.07 -2.67 1.38
N VAL A 97 -4.78 -2.00 0.48
CA VAL A 97 -4.90 -2.39 -0.92
C VAL A 97 -3.79 -1.69 -1.71
N TYR A 98 -3.02 -2.48 -2.47
CA TYR A 98 -1.95 -1.94 -3.30
C TYR A 98 -2.38 -1.97 -4.76
N ALA A 99 -1.82 -1.06 -5.57
CA ALA A 99 -2.05 -1.08 -6.99
C ALA A 99 -0.85 -0.55 -7.77
N TYR A 100 -0.48 -1.22 -8.85
CA TYR A 100 0.55 -0.77 -9.76
C TYR A 100 -0.06 0.08 -10.87
N GLN A 101 0.46 1.29 -11.05
CA GLN A 101 0.12 2.12 -12.20
C GLN A 101 1.15 1.91 -13.31
N TYR A 102 0.78 1.11 -14.30
CA TYR A 102 1.53 0.97 -15.56
C TYR A 102 1.00 1.95 -16.62
N SER A 103 1.74 2.08 -17.73
CA SER A 103 1.27 2.79 -18.93
C SER A 103 0.00 2.16 -19.51
N SER A 104 -0.15 0.83 -19.41
CA SER A 104 -1.28 0.06 -19.92
C SER A 104 -2.51 0.04 -19.00
N GLY A 105 -2.43 0.60 -17.78
CA GLY A 105 -3.53 0.64 -16.82
C GLY A 105 -3.13 0.32 -15.38
N LEU A 106 -4.14 0.22 -14.52
CA LEU A 106 -4.00 -0.07 -13.09
C LEU A 106 -4.16 -1.57 -12.82
N VAL A 107 -3.27 -2.16 -12.02
CA VAL A 107 -3.35 -3.57 -11.57
C VAL A 107 -3.38 -3.62 -10.05
N LEU A 108 -4.43 -4.21 -9.48
CA LEU A 108 -4.55 -4.37 -8.02
C LEU A 108 -3.65 -5.50 -7.52
N LYS A 109 -2.99 -5.25 -6.39
CA LYS A 109 -2.04 -6.15 -5.73
C LYS A 109 -2.36 -6.25 -4.23
N ALA A 110 -2.15 -7.43 -3.66
CA ALA A 110 -2.28 -7.69 -2.24
C ALA A 110 -1.02 -8.40 -1.70
N PHE A 111 -0.88 -8.45 -0.38
CA PHE A 111 0.10 -9.36 0.22
C PHE A 111 -0.27 -10.81 -0.11
N ARG A 112 0.72 -11.66 -0.35
CA ARG A 112 0.55 -13.11 -0.38
C ARG A 112 0.07 -13.56 1.00
N GLU A 113 -1.19 -13.97 1.09
CA GLU A 113 -1.65 -14.70 2.26
C GLU A 113 -0.89 -16.03 2.30
N LYS A 114 0.11 -16.15 3.19
CA LYS A 114 0.54 -17.47 3.65
C LYS A 114 -0.63 -18.04 4.45
N ASP A 115 -1.44 -18.85 3.80
CA ASP A 115 -2.52 -19.65 4.37
C ASP A 115 -3.36 -18.92 5.42
N ARG A 116 -4.45 -18.29 4.98
CA ARG A 116 -5.69 -18.39 5.76
C ARG A 116 -6.04 -19.89 5.82
N LYS A 117 -5.50 -20.60 6.82
CA LYS A 117 -6.03 -21.89 7.25
C LYS A 117 -7.52 -21.68 7.50
N ARG A 118 -8.31 -22.19 6.57
CA ARG A 118 -9.76 -22.34 6.71
C ARG A 118 -10.04 -23.64 7.44
#